data_AF-A0A536WCD8-F1
#
_entry.id   AF-A0A536WCD8-F1
#
_cell.length_a   1.000
_cell.length_b   1.000
_cell.length_c   1.000
_cell.angle_alpha   90.00
_cell.angle_beta   90.00
_cell.angle_gamma   90.00
#
_symmetry.space_group_name_H-M   'P 1'
#
loop_
_entity.id
_entity.type
_entity.pdbx_description
1 polymer ?
#
loop_
_entity_poly.entity_id
_entity_poly.type
_entity_poly.pdbx_seq_one_letter_code
_entity_poly.pdbx_strand_id
1 'polypeptide(L)' 'RGGALVVIGEDYGEGASIIQERSHAFAMKSQIWLLDPRPNLPTIVRMVEKGFELSEASNTPVMLELRIRA' A
#
# COMPACT_ATOMS: atom_id res chain seq x y z
N ARG A 1 7.09 -21.06 -0.70
CA ARG A 1 6.88 -19.83 0.11
C ARG A 1 6.31 -18.79 -0.83
N GLY A 2 5.38 -17.96 -0.40
CA GLY A 2 4.80 -16.91 -1.24
C GLY A 2 4.51 -15.68 -0.39
N GLY A 3 4.53 -14.51 -1.03
CA GLY A 3 4.19 -13.24 -0.40
C GLY A 3 2.68 -12.97 -0.35
N ALA A 4 2.28 -12.03 0.48
CA ALA A 4 0.91 -11.54 0.58
C ALA A 4 0.90 -10.00 0.43
N LEU A 5 0.12 -9.53 -0.53
CA LEU A 5 -0.08 -8.11 -0.79
C LEU A 5 -1.55 -7.73 -0.54
N VAL A 6 -1.77 -6.67 0.22
CA VAL A 6 -3.08 -6.08 0.51
C VAL A 6 -3.19 -4.77 -0.25
N VAL A 7 -4.12 -4.70 -1.20
CA VAL A 7 -4.38 -3.46 -1.97
C VAL A 7 -5.37 -2.59 -1.21
N ILE A 8 -4.99 -1.35 -0.96
CA ILE A 8 -5.83 -0.36 -0.28
C ILE A 8 -6.29 0.67 -1.31
N GLY A 9 -7.58 0.66 -1.64
CA GLY A 9 -8.21 1.72 -2.39
C GLY A 9 -8.74 2.77 -1.43
N GLU A 10 -8.04 3.90 -1.32
CA GLU A 10 -8.56 5.04 -0.58
C GLU A 10 -9.21 6.05 -1.54
N ASP A 11 -10.27 6.70 -1.08
CA ASP A 11 -10.86 7.84 -1.77
C ASP A 11 -10.06 9.07 -1.38
N TYR A 12 -9.52 9.79 -2.36
CA TYR A 12 -8.73 11.03 -2.19
C TYR A 12 -9.53 12.28 -2.63
N GLY A 13 -10.85 12.18 -2.81
CA GLY A 13 -11.72 13.31 -3.17
C GLY A 13 -11.83 14.41 -2.09
N GLU A 14 -12.57 15.49 -2.37
CA GLU A 14 -12.81 16.55 -1.37
C GLU A 14 -13.48 15.98 -0.11
N GLY A 15 -12.80 16.07 1.03
CA GLY A 15 -13.21 15.48 2.31
C GLY A 15 -12.49 14.18 2.71
N ALA A 16 -11.60 13.68 1.86
CA ALA A 16 -10.84 12.44 2.07
C ALA A 16 -9.73 12.48 3.13
N SER A 17 -9.37 13.67 3.64
CA SER A 17 -8.20 13.86 4.52
C SER A 17 -8.20 12.93 5.75
N ILE A 18 -9.39 12.48 6.18
CA ILE A 18 -9.60 11.61 7.34
C ILE A 18 -9.35 10.12 7.02
N ILE A 19 -9.46 9.70 5.76
CA ILE A 19 -9.30 8.30 5.34
C ILE A 19 -7.81 7.90 5.27
N GLN A 20 -6.95 8.74 4.68
CA GLN A 20 -5.50 8.53 4.64
C GLN A 20 -4.85 8.36 6.00
N GLU A 21 -5.33 9.11 7.00
CA GLU A 21 -4.79 9.03 8.35
C GLU A 21 -5.04 7.66 9.00
N ARG A 22 -6.02 6.87 8.51
CA ARG A 22 -6.34 5.56 9.08
C ARG A 22 -5.39 4.47 8.61
N SER A 23 -5.15 4.31 7.30
CA SER A 23 -4.32 3.20 6.80
C SER A 23 -2.88 3.29 7.29
N HIS A 24 -2.31 4.50 7.31
CA HIS A 24 -1.01 4.76 7.93
C HIS A 24 -0.98 4.37 9.41
N ALA A 25 -2.00 4.73 10.19
CA ALA A 25 -2.07 4.39 11.61
C ALA A 25 -2.21 2.88 11.84
N PHE A 26 -2.99 2.18 11.01
CA PHE A 26 -3.12 0.73 11.09
C PHE A 26 -1.81 0.03 10.72
N ALA A 27 -1.15 0.45 9.64
CA ALA A 27 0.13 -0.10 9.22
C ALA A 27 1.18 0.01 10.34
N MET A 28 1.33 1.20 10.96
CA MET A 28 2.25 1.39 12.07
C MET A 28 1.91 0.54 13.30
N LYS A 29 0.64 0.53 13.74
CA LYS A 29 0.22 -0.19 14.94
C LYS A 29 0.30 -1.71 14.78
N SER A 30 0.10 -2.20 13.56
CA SER A 30 0.16 -3.62 13.22
C SER A 30 1.55 -4.09 12.75
N GLN A 31 2.53 -3.19 12.67
CA GLN A 31 3.88 -3.47 12.15
C GLN A 31 3.85 -4.09 10.73
N ILE A 32 2.94 -3.58 9.89
CA ILE A 32 2.78 -4.00 8.50
C ILE A 32 3.44 -2.94 7.61
N TRP A 33 4.18 -3.38 6.59
CA TRP A 33 4.77 -2.48 5.60
C TRP A 33 3.68 -1.76 4.82
N LEU A 34 3.82 -0.45 4.61
CA LEU A 34 2.92 0.35 3.78
C LEU A 34 3.71 0.97 2.63
N LEU A 35 3.30 0.65 1.41
CA LEU A 35 3.84 1.19 0.18
C LEU A 35 2.84 2.18 -0.42
N ASP A 36 3.21 3.45 -0.53
CA ASP A 36 2.44 4.47 -1.25
C ASP A 36 3.16 4.86 -2.58
N PRO A 37 2.93 4.15 -3.68
CA PRO A 37 3.53 4.44 -4.98
C PRO A 37 2.94 5.71 -5.60
N ARG A 38 3.73 6.44 -6.40
CA ARG A 38 3.20 7.53 -7.23
C ARG A 38 2.10 7.01 -8.18
N PRO A 39 1.04 7.80 -8.46
CA PRO A 39 -0.14 7.38 -9.22
C PRO A 39 0.11 7.35 -10.73
N ASN A 40 1.07 6.55 -11.17
CA ASN A 40 1.27 6.23 -12.58
C ASN A 40 1.46 4.73 -12.74
N LEU A 41 0.87 4.19 -13.80
CA LEU A 41 0.79 2.74 -14.03
C LEU A 41 2.16 2.05 -13.97
N PRO A 42 3.24 2.57 -14.62
CA PRO A 42 4.54 1.90 -14.54
C PRO A 42 5.11 1.82 -13.12
N THR A 43 4.89 2.85 -12.29
CA THR A 43 5.36 2.84 -10.91
C THR A 43 4.56 1.89 -10.04
N ILE A 44 3.23 1.85 -10.23
CA ILE A 44 2.35 0.93 -9.51
C ILE A 44 2.76 -0.53 -9.81
N VAL A 45 2.96 -0.88 -11.08
CA VAL A 45 3.37 -2.24 -11.49
C VAL A 45 4.70 -2.62 -10.82
N ARG A 46 5.73 -1.77 -10.90
CA ARG A 46 7.03 -2.04 -10.24
C ARG A 46 6.90 -2.17 -8.71
N MET A 47 5.94 -1.49 -8.10
CA MET A 47 5.75 -1.52 -6.65
C MET A 47 4.95 -2.73 -6.19
N VAL A 48 4.10 -3.31 -7.05
CA VAL A 48 3.49 -4.62 -6.81
C VAL A 48 4.58 -5.70 -6.75
N GLU A 49 5.50 -5.73 -7.72
CA GLU A 49 6.62 -6.69 -7.74
C GLU A 49 7.46 -6.58 -6.45
N LYS A 50 7.90 -5.37 -6.11
CA LYS A 50 8.64 -5.09 -4.87
C LYS A 50 7.87 -5.42 -3.60
N GLY A 51 6.54 -5.27 -3.61
CA GLY A 51 5.68 -5.61 -2.49
C GLY A 51 5.70 -7.11 -2.20
N PHE A 52 5.64 -7.94 -3.24
CA PHE A 52 5.79 -9.39 -3.08
C PHE A 52 7.20 -9.79 -2.64
N GLU A 53 8.24 -9.21 -3.24
CA GLU A 53 9.64 -9.45 -2.82
C GLU A 53 9.85 -9.11 -1.33
N LEU A 54 9.34 -7.96 -0.88
CA LEU A 54 9.40 -7.53 0.51
C LEU A 54 8.62 -8.46 1.44
N SER A 55 7.42 -8.88 1.03
CA SER A 55 6.60 -9.80 1.82
C SER A 55 7.28 -11.15 2.02
N GLU A 56 7.90 -11.69 0.96
CA GLU A 56 8.63 -12.96 1.03
C GLU A 56 9.91 -12.84 1.89
N ALA A 57 10.63 -11.73 1.77
CA ALA A 57 11.85 -11.49 2.54
C ALA A 57 11.55 -11.29 4.04
N SER A 58 10.44 -10.63 4.37
CA SER A 58 10.07 -10.31 5.75
C SER A 58 9.16 -11.35 6.42
N ASN A 59 8.53 -12.24 5.64
CA ASN A 59 7.45 -13.14 6.09
C ASN A 59 6.27 -12.38 6.72
N THR A 60 6.04 -11.12 6.33
CA THR A 60 4.89 -10.32 6.75
C THR A 60 4.05 -9.88 5.54
N PRO A 61 2.75 -9.63 5.69
CA PRO A 61 1.97 -9.02 4.63
C PRO A 61 2.47 -7.59 4.36
N VAL A 62 2.23 -7.10 3.14
CA VAL A 62 2.53 -5.73 2.72
C VAL A 62 1.25 -5.05 2.25
N MET A 63 1.01 -3.83 2.69
CA MET A 63 -0.06 -2.96 2.21
C MET A 63 0.45 -2.08 1.05
N LEU A 64 -0.35 -1.92 0.01
CA LEU A 64 -0.07 -1.07 -1.15
C LEU A 64 -1.25 -0.12 -1.39
N GLU A 65 -1.03 1.18 -1.26
CA GLU A 65 -2.04 2.20 -1.58
C GLU A 65 -2.20 2.33 -3.11
N LEU A 66 -3.45 2.29 -3.57
CA LEU A 66 -3.80 2.45 -4.98
C LEU A 66 -4.53 3.78 -5.17
N ARG A 67 -3.77 4.77 -5.65
CA ARG A 67 -4.27 6.10 -5.99
C ARG A 67 -4.70 6.13 -7.46
N ILE A 68 -6.01 6.20 -7.69
CA ILE A 68 -6.58 6.22 -9.05
C ILE A 68 -6.82 7.67 -9.53
N ARG A 69 -6.83 8.64 -8.61
CA ARG A 69 -6.92 10.08 -8.87
C ARG A 69 -5.93 10.80 -7.96
N ALA A 70 -5.10 11.65 -8.52
CA ALA A 70 -4.18 12.53 -7.81
C ALA A 70 -4.49 13.98 -8.16
#